data_AF-A0A8S3FVG2-F1
#
_entry.id   AF-A0A8S3FVG2-F1
#
_cell.length_a   1.000
_cell.length_b   1.000
_cell.length_c   1.000
_cell.angle_alpha   90.00
_cell.angle_beta   90.00
_cell.angle_gamma   90.00
#
_symmetry.space_group_name_H-M   'P 1'
#
loop_
_entity.id
_entity.type
_entity.pdbx_description
1 polymer ?
#
loop_
_entity_poly.entity_id
_entity_poly.type
_entity_poly.pdbx_seq_one_letter_code
_entity_poly.pdbx_strand_id
1 'polypeptide(L)'
;MSVVSRSVSRLVPSTIRTNSIVALQQKCYASTQKTDLKEVLRELVPKEQKRVAEFKAQNKDVSIGQVTVDMVYGGMRGIKGLVYETSVLDPNEGIRFRGKTITECQAELPKAKGGEEPLPEGLFWLLVTSQVPTQEQVEWVTREWNKRAAIPQHVVTMLNNFPAQLHPMSQLSAAITVLNLGSKFAKAYSDSVPKSKYWE
;
A
#
# COMPACT_ATOMS: atom_id res chain seq x y z
N MET A 1 -45.86 -14.17 80.24
CA MET A 1 -45.85 -15.43 81.01
C MET A 1 -45.73 -16.60 80.05
N SER A 2 -44.90 -17.60 80.40
CA SER A 2 -44.75 -18.94 79.79
C SER A 2 -44.15 -19.01 78.37
N VAL A 3 -42.90 -19.44 78.09
CA VAL A 3 -42.09 -20.64 78.44
C VAL A 3 -42.22 -21.78 77.39
N VAL A 4 -41.07 -22.13 76.78
CA VAL A 4 -40.61 -23.46 76.27
C VAL A 4 -41.24 -23.98 74.97
N SER A 5 -40.52 -24.15 73.85
CA SER A 5 -39.40 -25.05 73.50
C SER A 5 -39.80 -26.53 73.27
N ARG A 6 -39.70 -27.01 72.02
CA ARG A 6 -38.81 -28.11 71.58
C ARG A 6 -39.09 -28.58 70.14
N SER A 7 -37.98 -28.77 69.41
CA SER A 7 -37.80 -29.36 68.08
C SER A 7 -38.30 -30.79 67.94
N VAL A 8 -38.56 -31.25 66.70
CA VAL A 8 -37.88 -32.42 66.06
C VAL A 8 -37.95 -32.28 64.52
N SER A 9 -36.80 -32.54 63.90
CA SER A 9 -36.44 -32.49 62.48
C SER A 9 -37.02 -33.61 61.61
N ARG A 10 -37.10 -33.40 60.28
CA ARG A 10 -36.86 -34.44 59.27
C ARG A 10 -36.30 -33.87 57.97
N LEU A 11 -35.47 -34.68 57.33
CA LEU A 11 -34.43 -34.35 56.36
C LEU A 11 -34.90 -34.33 54.89
N VAL A 12 -34.09 -33.61 54.12
CA VAL A 12 -34.02 -33.30 52.68
C VAL A 12 -34.11 -34.52 51.75
N PRO A 13 -34.46 -34.33 50.45
CA PRO A 13 -33.42 -34.55 49.43
C PRO A 13 -33.24 -33.41 48.42
N SER A 14 -32.00 -33.33 47.96
CA SER A 14 -31.29 -32.30 47.23
C SER A 14 -31.48 -32.35 45.72
N THR A 15 -31.58 -31.20 45.02
CA THR A 15 -31.00 -31.03 43.67
C THR A 15 -30.68 -29.56 43.34
N ILE A 16 -29.40 -29.23 43.48
CA ILE A 16 -28.51 -28.35 42.70
C ILE A 16 -29.10 -27.19 41.87
N ARG A 17 -28.66 -25.97 42.22
CA ARG A 17 -28.63 -24.72 41.43
C ARG A 17 -27.62 -24.79 40.28
N THR A 18 -27.96 -24.16 39.14
CA THR A 18 -27.12 -23.19 38.37
C THR A 18 -27.99 -22.61 37.25
N ASN A 19 -28.69 -21.49 37.45
CA ASN A 19 -28.25 -20.10 37.21
C ASN A 19 -27.45 -19.83 35.92
N SER A 20 -28.04 -18.94 35.10
CA SER A 20 -27.39 -17.93 34.26
C SER A 20 -27.02 -18.33 32.82
N ILE A 21 -28.03 -18.35 31.95
CA ILE A 21 -27.87 -18.11 30.51
C ILE A 21 -27.82 -16.58 30.32
N VAL A 22 -27.07 -16.15 29.30
CA VAL A 22 -26.95 -14.80 28.74
C VAL A 22 -25.84 -13.92 29.36
N ALA A 23 -24.62 -14.11 28.87
CA ALA A 23 -23.65 -13.04 28.79
C ALA A 23 -22.80 -13.17 27.51
N LEU A 24 -22.89 -12.13 26.68
CA LEU A 24 -21.84 -11.66 25.75
C LEU A 24 -21.55 -12.52 24.51
N GLN A 25 -22.48 -12.52 23.56
CA GLN A 25 -22.11 -12.55 22.13
C GLN A 25 -21.66 -11.14 21.72
N GLN A 26 -20.41 -10.82 22.04
CA GLN A 26 -19.73 -9.67 21.46
C GLN A 26 -19.29 -10.10 20.06
N LYS A 27 -20.17 -9.88 19.08
CA LYS A 27 -19.82 -10.00 17.65
C LYS A 27 -18.70 -8.98 17.38
N CYS A 28 -17.46 -9.47 17.32
CA CYS A 28 -16.35 -8.75 16.76
C CYS A 28 -16.67 -8.46 15.29
N TYR A 29 -17.15 -7.26 14.99
CA TYR A 29 -17.07 -6.68 13.65
C TYR A 29 -15.61 -6.33 13.40
N ALA A 30 -14.77 -7.35 13.14
CA ALA A 30 -13.50 -7.11 12.50
C ALA A 30 -13.82 -6.65 11.07
N SER A 31 -13.69 -5.36 10.79
CA SER A 31 -13.63 -4.89 9.41
C SER A 31 -12.55 -5.71 8.72
N THR A 32 -12.89 -6.48 7.69
CA THR A 32 -11.93 -7.26 6.91
C THR A 32 -11.07 -6.29 6.10
N GLN A 33 -10.15 -5.58 6.75
CA GLN A 33 -9.17 -4.75 6.07
C GLN A 33 -8.25 -5.71 5.31
N LYS A 34 -8.26 -5.59 3.99
CA LYS A 34 -7.38 -6.39 3.13
C LYS A 34 -5.95 -5.93 3.36
N THR A 35 -5.09 -6.88 3.73
CA THR A 35 -3.66 -6.67 3.93
C THR A 35 -2.86 -6.86 2.64
N ASP A 36 -3.40 -7.60 1.66
CA ASP A 36 -2.78 -7.79 0.35
C ASP A 36 -2.96 -6.56 -0.55
N LEU A 37 -1.83 -5.92 -0.88
CA LEU A 37 -1.79 -4.73 -1.73
C LEU A 37 -2.41 -4.96 -3.13
N LYS A 38 -2.22 -6.15 -3.72
CA LYS A 38 -2.73 -6.43 -5.06
C LYS A 38 -4.25 -6.55 -5.05
N GLU A 39 -4.83 -7.13 -4.00
CA GLU A 39 -6.29 -7.20 -3.85
C GLU A 39 -6.91 -5.82 -3.62
N VAL A 40 -6.24 -4.94 -2.87
CA VAL A 40 -6.65 -3.54 -2.71
C VAL A 40 -6.62 -2.82 -4.07
N LEU A 41 -5.55 -3.01 -4.85
CA LEU A 41 -5.46 -2.44 -6.20
C LEU A 41 -6.55 -2.96 -7.15
N ARG A 42 -6.92 -4.24 -7.08
CA ARG A 42 -8.01 -4.80 -7.91
C ARG A 42 -9.33 -4.06 -7.71
N GLU A 43 -9.58 -3.53 -6.52
CA GLU A 43 -10.78 -2.74 -6.23
C GLU A 43 -10.67 -1.27 -6.64
N LEU A 44 -9.47 -0.70 -6.59
CA LEU A 44 -9.22 0.72 -6.85
C LEU A 44 -9.05 1.02 -8.35
N VAL A 45 -8.36 0.15 -9.09
CA VAL A 45 -8.07 0.36 -10.52
C VAL A 45 -9.33 0.61 -11.35
N PRO A 46 -10.44 -0.16 -11.22
CA PRO A 46 -11.66 0.11 -12.00
C PRO A 46 -12.30 1.47 -11.67
N LYS A 47 -12.21 1.92 -10.41
CA LYS A 47 -12.73 3.23 -9.98
C LYS A 47 -11.96 4.37 -10.63
N GLU A 48 -10.62 4.28 -10.62
CA GLU A 48 -9.76 5.27 -11.26
C GLU A 48 -9.89 5.27 -12.78
N GLN A 49 -10.01 4.09 -13.41
CA GLN A 49 -10.28 3.99 -14.85
C GLN A 49 -11.57 4.70 -15.24
N LYS A 50 -12.64 4.50 -14.45
CA LYS A 50 -13.92 5.18 -14.65
C LYS A 50 -13.79 6.70 -14.48
N ARG A 51 -13.14 7.16 -13.39
CA ARG A 51 -12.88 8.58 -13.13
C ARG A 51 -12.15 9.25 -14.30
N VAL A 52 -11.08 8.64 -14.80
CA VAL A 52 -10.30 9.17 -15.93
C VAL A 52 -11.12 9.18 -17.22
N ALA A 53 -11.91 8.13 -17.47
CA ALA A 53 -12.77 8.06 -18.65
C ALA A 53 -13.84 9.18 -18.64
N GLU A 54 -14.48 9.41 -17.50
CA GLU A 54 -15.47 10.48 -17.30
C GLU A 54 -14.83 11.87 -17.44
N PHE A 55 -13.69 12.08 -16.78
CA PHE A 55 -12.95 13.34 -16.86
C PHE A 55 -12.54 13.68 -18.29
N LYS A 56 -12.02 12.69 -19.03
CA LYS A 56 -11.65 12.86 -20.44
C LYS A 56 -12.87 13.13 -21.32
N ALA A 57 -14.00 12.46 -21.10
CA ALA A 57 -15.22 12.67 -21.87
C ALA A 57 -15.77 14.09 -21.69
N GLN A 58 -15.70 14.63 -20.47
CA GLN A 58 -16.19 15.96 -20.13
C GLN A 58 -15.26 17.09 -20.61
N ASN A 59 -13.94 16.85 -20.63
CA ASN A 59 -12.94 17.91 -20.82
C ASN A 59 -12.09 17.74 -22.11
N LYS A 60 -12.57 16.96 -23.09
CA LYS A 60 -11.78 16.59 -24.28
C LYS A 60 -11.22 17.78 -25.08
N ASP A 61 -11.94 18.90 -25.11
CA ASP A 61 -11.59 20.10 -25.91
C ASP A 61 -11.06 21.25 -25.05
N VAL A 62 -10.84 21.03 -23.75
CA VAL A 62 -10.36 22.06 -22.83
C VAL A 62 -8.87 22.30 -23.05
N SER A 63 -8.51 23.54 -23.39
CA SER A 63 -7.10 23.93 -23.50
C SER A 63 -6.43 23.99 -22.12
N ILE A 64 -5.30 23.30 -21.99
CA ILE A 64 -4.52 23.22 -20.74
C ILE A 64 -3.32 24.19 -20.69
N GLY A 65 -3.10 24.95 -21.77
CA GLY A 65 -2.01 25.91 -21.92
C GLY A 65 -1.70 26.22 -23.39
N GLN A 66 -0.97 27.30 -23.63
CA GLN A 66 -0.41 27.62 -24.95
C GLN A 66 1.01 27.07 -25.06
N VAL A 67 1.40 26.67 -26.27
CA VAL A 67 2.77 26.24 -26.58
C VAL A 67 3.42 27.29 -27.47
N THR A 68 4.58 27.80 -27.05
CA THR A 68 5.36 28.79 -27.80
C THR A 68 6.63 28.14 -28.40
N VAL A 69 7.25 28.81 -29.37
CA VAL A 69 8.50 28.34 -30.01
C VAL A 69 9.62 28.20 -28.98
N ASP A 70 9.72 29.14 -28.03
CA ASP A 70 10.72 29.10 -26.96
C ASP A 70 10.57 27.86 -26.06
N MET A 71 9.34 27.47 -25.72
CA MET A 71 9.10 26.26 -24.93
C MET A 71 9.54 24.99 -25.65
N VAL A 72 9.46 24.95 -26.99
CA VAL A 72 9.90 23.80 -27.79
C VAL A 72 11.43 23.70 -27.79
N TYR A 73 12.14 24.81 -28.07
CA TYR A 73 13.60 24.83 -28.05
C TYR A 73 14.19 24.71 -26.63
N GLY A 74 13.45 25.16 -25.61
CA GLY A 74 13.81 25.09 -24.20
C GLY A 74 13.50 23.76 -23.52
N GLY A 75 13.16 22.71 -24.27
CA GLY A 75 12.93 21.36 -23.72
C GLY A 75 11.64 21.22 -22.92
N MET A 76 10.51 21.70 -23.47
CA MET A 76 9.17 21.64 -22.87
C MET A 76 9.01 22.40 -21.54
N ARG A 77 9.89 23.36 -21.25
CA ARG A 77 9.81 24.17 -20.04
C ARG A 77 8.47 24.91 -19.97
N GLY A 78 7.70 24.66 -18.90
CA GLY A 78 6.38 25.27 -18.69
C GLY A 78 5.22 24.56 -19.39
N ILE A 79 5.47 23.52 -20.19
CA ILE A 79 4.41 22.73 -20.86
C ILE A 79 3.92 21.63 -19.92
N LYS A 80 2.61 21.57 -19.69
CA LYS A 80 1.95 20.43 -19.03
C LYS A 80 1.80 19.26 -20.02
N GLY A 81 2.84 18.43 -20.12
CA GLY A 81 2.95 17.38 -21.15
C GLY A 81 2.63 15.95 -20.71
N LEU A 82 2.53 15.67 -19.40
CA LEU A 82 2.27 14.32 -18.90
C LEU A 82 1.29 14.31 -17.72
N VAL A 83 0.67 13.17 -17.50
CA VAL A 83 -0.15 12.88 -16.31
C VAL A 83 0.70 12.05 -15.35
N TYR A 84 0.79 12.52 -14.10
CA TYR A 84 1.52 11.83 -13.02
C TYR A 84 0.72 11.96 -11.73
N GLU A 85 0.19 10.84 -11.24
CA GLU A 85 -0.86 10.81 -10.20
C GLU A 85 -0.33 10.67 -8.77
N THR A 86 0.91 10.20 -8.59
CA THR A 86 1.42 9.83 -7.26
C THR A 86 1.83 11.03 -6.42
N SER A 87 2.30 12.09 -7.05
CA SER A 87 2.72 13.32 -6.35
C SER A 87 2.60 14.57 -7.21
N VAL A 88 2.37 15.70 -6.57
CA VAL A 88 2.32 17.03 -7.20
C VAL A 88 3.16 18.01 -6.38
N LEU A 89 3.96 18.84 -7.06
CA LEU A 89 4.77 19.88 -6.43
C LEU A 89 3.93 21.16 -6.27
N ASP A 90 3.65 21.52 -5.02
CA ASP A 90 3.06 22.80 -4.64
C ASP A 90 4.17 23.87 -4.58
N PRO A 91 3.99 25.05 -5.20
CA PRO A 91 5.01 26.10 -5.21
C PRO A 91 5.28 26.70 -3.82
N ASN A 92 4.35 26.61 -2.88
CA ASN A 92 4.48 27.20 -1.54
C ASN A 92 4.82 26.15 -0.48
N GLU A 93 4.16 24.99 -0.54
CA GLU A 93 4.28 23.94 0.49
C GLU A 93 5.22 22.79 0.09
N GLY A 94 5.74 22.80 -1.14
CA GLY A 94 6.62 21.77 -1.65
C GLY A 94 5.89 20.52 -2.12
N ILE A 95 6.55 19.37 -2.08
CA ILE A 95 6.01 18.14 -2.67
C ILE A 95 4.86 17.57 -1.82
N ARG A 96 3.79 17.17 -2.48
CA ARG A 96 2.68 16.42 -1.86
C ARG A 96 2.59 15.02 -2.43
N PHE A 97 2.50 14.02 -1.56
CA PHE A 97 2.27 12.61 -1.90
C PHE A 97 0.79 12.30 -1.73
N ARG A 98 0.07 12.09 -2.84
CA ARG A 98 -1.39 11.88 -2.84
C ARG A 98 -2.16 12.93 -2.01
N GLY A 99 -1.73 14.19 -2.11
CA GLY A 99 -2.31 15.34 -1.40
C GLY A 99 -1.71 15.62 -0.02
N LYS A 100 -0.85 14.75 0.52
CA LYS A 100 -0.21 14.92 1.84
C LYS A 100 1.16 15.54 1.74
N THR A 101 1.43 16.54 2.57
CA THR A 101 2.76 17.13 2.78
C THR A 101 3.70 16.14 3.47
N ILE A 102 5.01 16.43 3.46
CA ILE A 102 6.00 15.60 4.14
C ILE A 102 5.73 15.51 5.64
N THR A 103 5.32 16.61 6.27
CA THR A 103 5.02 16.67 7.71
C THR A 103 3.80 15.82 8.06
N GLU A 104 2.75 15.85 7.24
CA GLU A 104 1.59 14.96 7.38
C GLU A 104 1.98 13.49 7.18
N CYS A 105 2.85 13.19 6.20
CA CYS A 105 3.37 11.84 6.03
C CYS A 105 4.18 11.37 7.24
N GLN A 106 5.01 12.20 7.85
CA GLN A 106 5.77 11.84 9.07
C GLN A 106 4.85 11.59 10.27
N ALA A 107 3.72 12.29 10.35
CA ALA A 107 2.75 12.15 11.43
C ALA A 107 1.85 10.92 11.26
N GLU A 108 1.43 10.62 10.04
CA GLU A 108 0.40 9.60 9.77
C GLU A 108 0.96 8.25 9.33
N LEU A 109 2.13 8.21 8.68
CA LEU A 109 2.67 6.94 8.18
C LEU A 109 3.24 6.08 9.33
N PRO A 110 3.04 4.76 9.28
CA PRO A 110 3.57 3.86 10.29
C PRO A 110 5.10 3.91 10.37
N LYS A 111 5.61 3.75 11.60
CA LYS A 111 7.03 3.85 11.94
C LYS A 111 7.58 2.49 12.36
N ALA A 112 8.89 2.32 12.30
CA ALA A 112 9.55 1.14 12.85
C ALA A 112 9.39 1.08 14.38
N LYS A 113 9.43 -0.12 14.96
CA LYS A 113 9.41 -0.28 16.42
C LYS A 113 10.65 0.39 17.03
N GLY A 114 10.44 1.43 17.83
CA GLY A 114 11.51 2.23 18.44
C GLY A 114 12.17 3.23 17.49
N GLY A 115 11.61 3.43 16.29
CA GLY A 115 12.04 4.46 15.35
C GLY A 115 11.04 5.62 15.28
N GLU A 116 11.55 6.80 14.95
CA GLU A 116 10.75 8.03 14.84
C GLU A 116 10.41 8.42 13.40
N GLU A 117 11.04 7.78 12.41
CA GLU A 117 10.85 8.08 10.99
C GLU A 117 9.83 7.14 10.33
N PRO A 118 9.06 7.65 9.34
CA PRO A 118 8.08 6.85 8.63
C PRO A 118 8.74 5.78 7.74
N LEU A 119 8.12 4.61 7.65
CA LEU A 119 8.64 3.51 6.85
C LEU A 119 8.42 3.74 5.34
N PRO A 120 9.42 3.47 4.48
CA PRO A 120 9.30 3.63 3.04
C PRO A 120 8.24 2.68 2.43
N GLU A 121 8.03 1.51 3.04
CA GLU A 121 6.90 0.61 2.72
C GLU A 121 5.55 1.30 2.85
N GLY A 122 5.39 2.11 3.90
CA GLY A 122 4.16 2.86 4.14
C GLY A 122 3.96 3.95 3.11
N LEU A 123 5.03 4.67 2.75
CA LEU A 123 5.01 5.62 1.65
C LEU A 123 4.68 4.95 0.31
N PHE A 124 5.28 3.80 0.00
CA PHE A 124 4.96 3.04 -1.21
C PHE A 124 3.48 2.66 -1.27
N TRP A 125 2.90 2.18 -0.17
CA TRP A 125 1.47 1.89 -0.09
C TRP A 125 0.62 3.14 -0.36
N LEU A 126 0.97 4.28 0.25
CA LEU A 126 0.28 5.55 0.02
C LEU A 126 0.32 5.94 -1.46
N LEU A 127 1.49 5.91 -2.09
CA LEU A 127 1.64 6.28 -3.50
C LEU A 127 0.83 5.37 -4.44
N VAL A 128 0.75 4.08 -4.12
CA VAL A 128 0.08 3.08 -4.94
C VAL A 128 -1.45 3.11 -4.77
N THR A 129 -1.93 3.29 -3.52
CA THR A 129 -3.36 3.15 -3.19
C THR A 129 -4.08 4.48 -2.91
N SER A 130 -3.35 5.57 -2.72
CA SER A 130 -3.85 6.85 -2.19
C SER A 130 -4.46 6.75 -0.77
N GLN A 131 -4.12 5.71 -0.02
CA GLN A 131 -4.60 5.47 1.34
C GLN A 131 -3.43 5.39 2.31
N VAL A 132 -3.61 5.91 3.52
CA VAL A 132 -2.64 5.74 4.60
C VAL A 132 -2.71 4.29 5.09
N PRO A 133 -1.60 3.53 5.04
CA PRO A 133 -1.63 2.13 5.45
C PRO A 133 -1.72 1.97 6.96
N THR A 134 -2.27 0.84 7.40
CA THR A 134 -2.13 0.38 8.77
C THR A 134 -0.77 -0.29 9.02
N GLN A 135 -0.39 -0.44 10.29
CA GLN A 135 0.84 -1.15 10.67
C GLN A 135 0.90 -2.57 10.07
N GLU A 136 -0.21 -3.30 10.08
CA GLU A 136 -0.29 -4.65 9.52
C GLU A 136 -0.06 -4.70 8.01
N GLN A 137 -0.55 -3.69 7.28
CA GLN A 137 -0.32 -3.54 5.83
C GLN A 137 1.15 -3.23 5.53
N VAL A 138 1.77 -2.34 6.32
CA VAL A 138 3.20 -2.04 6.20
C VAL A 138 4.04 -3.29 6.45
N GLU A 139 3.75 -4.04 7.50
CA GLU A 139 4.45 -5.30 7.79
C GLU A 139 4.25 -6.35 6.71
N TRP A 140 3.07 -6.39 6.08
CA TRP A 140 2.83 -7.26 4.93
C TRP A 140 3.74 -6.89 3.75
N VAL A 141 3.89 -5.60 3.44
CA VAL A 141 4.79 -5.12 2.39
C VAL A 141 6.24 -5.49 2.73
N THR A 142 6.69 -5.25 3.96
CA THR A 142 8.05 -5.61 4.41
C THR A 142 8.31 -7.11 4.24
N ARG A 143 7.36 -7.98 4.63
CA ARG A 143 7.48 -9.44 4.43
C ARG A 143 7.59 -9.82 2.96
N GLU A 144 6.76 -9.23 2.10
CA GLU A 144 6.78 -9.52 0.67
C GLU A 144 8.04 -9.01 -0.02
N TRP A 145 8.58 -7.85 0.37
CA TRP A 145 9.86 -7.35 -0.13
C TRP A 145 11.01 -8.27 0.26
N ASN A 146 11.09 -8.67 1.52
CA ASN A 146 12.12 -9.61 2.00
C ASN A 146 12.05 -10.97 1.28
N LYS A 147 10.84 -11.49 1.07
CA LYS A 147 10.62 -12.73 0.30
C LYS A 147 11.07 -12.62 -1.15
N ARG A 148 11.02 -11.42 -1.75
CA ARG A 148 11.35 -11.15 -3.16
C ARG A 148 12.75 -10.58 -3.36
N ALA A 149 13.54 -10.43 -2.30
CA ALA A 149 14.87 -9.82 -2.33
C ALA A 149 15.96 -10.72 -2.95
N ALA A 150 15.65 -11.97 -3.30
CA ALA A 150 16.62 -12.89 -3.88
C ALA A 150 17.11 -12.41 -5.26
N ILE A 151 18.43 -12.30 -5.41
CA ILE A 151 19.09 -11.88 -6.65
C ILE A 151 19.65 -13.11 -7.39
N PRO A 152 19.36 -13.30 -8.69
CA PRO A 152 19.89 -14.42 -9.45
C PRO A 152 21.42 -14.43 -9.52
N GLN A 153 22.03 -15.63 -9.47
CA GLN A 153 23.49 -15.79 -9.41
C GLN A 153 24.23 -15.10 -10.57
N HIS A 154 23.67 -15.11 -11.78
CA HIS A 154 24.29 -14.47 -12.94
C HIS A 154 24.44 -12.95 -12.76
N VAL A 155 23.51 -12.29 -12.07
CA VAL A 155 23.59 -10.85 -11.77
C VAL A 155 24.68 -10.57 -10.74
N VAL A 156 24.77 -11.41 -9.69
CA VAL A 156 25.82 -11.31 -8.67
C VAL A 156 27.21 -11.48 -9.30
N THR A 157 27.38 -12.48 -10.16
CA THR A 157 28.63 -12.70 -10.90
C THR A 157 28.98 -11.51 -11.78
N MET A 158 28.01 -10.94 -12.50
CA MET A 158 28.23 -9.74 -13.31
C MET A 158 28.69 -8.55 -12.46
N LEU A 159 28.03 -8.29 -11.34
CA LEU A 159 28.37 -7.20 -10.43
C LEU A 159 29.81 -7.34 -9.89
N ASN A 160 30.19 -8.55 -9.48
CA ASN A 160 31.54 -8.83 -8.98
C ASN A 160 32.64 -8.69 -10.06
N ASN A 161 32.26 -8.78 -11.33
CA ASN A 161 33.18 -8.67 -12.46
C ASN A 161 33.29 -7.24 -13.01
N PHE A 162 32.52 -6.28 -12.50
CA PHE A 162 32.68 -4.89 -12.92
C PHE A 162 34.04 -4.33 -12.50
N PRO A 163 34.71 -3.52 -13.34
CA PRO A 163 35.94 -2.88 -12.95
C PRO A 163 35.65 -1.86 -11.83
N ALA A 164 36.55 -1.75 -10.86
CA ALA A 164 36.36 -0.89 -9.69
C ALA A 164 36.19 0.60 -10.05
N GLN A 165 36.65 1.01 -11.23
CA GLN A 165 36.54 2.38 -11.75
C GLN A 165 35.18 2.66 -12.39
N LEU A 166 34.35 1.64 -12.63
CA LEU A 166 33.03 1.83 -13.23
C LEU A 166 32.13 2.60 -12.27
N HIS A 167 31.54 3.69 -12.76
CA HIS A 167 30.69 4.55 -11.95
C HIS A 167 29.53 3.74 -11.33
N PRO A 168 29.21 3.92 -10.03
CA PRO A 168 28.18 3.13 -9.35
C PRO A 168 26.80 3.19 -10.03
N MET A 169 26.43 4.34 -10.62
CA MET A 169 25.17 4.44 -11.38
C MET A 169 25.17 3.59 -12.66
N SER A 170 26.31 3.42 -13.31
CA SER A 170 26.44 2.53 -14.47
C SER A 170 26.30 1.06 -14.04
N GLN A 171 26.89 0.70 -12.90
CA GLN A 171 26.73 -0.64 -12.32
C GLN A 171 25.28 -0.93 -11.96
N LEU A 172 24.60 0.01 -11.29
CA LEU A 172 23.19 -0.09 -10.92
C LEU A 172 22.31 -0.22 -12.17
N SER A 173 22.48 0.68 -13.15
CA SER A 173 21.69 0.64 -14.39
C SER A 173 21.86 -0.70 -15.12
N ALA A 174 23.09 -1.18 -15.27
CA ALA A 174 23.36 -2.46 -15.93
C ALA A 174 22.73 -3.63 -15.15
N ALA A 175 22.87 -3.68 -13.82
CA ALA A 175 22.28 -4.72 -12.98
C ALA A 175 20.75 -4.76 -13.09
N ILE A 176 20.08 -3.61 -13.02
CA ILE A 176 18.62 -3.51 -13.16
C ILE A 176 18.18 -3.95 -14.57
N THR A 177 18.91 -3.58 -15.62
CA THR A 177 18.62 -4.05 -16.98
C THR A 177 18.71 -5.56 -17.10
N VAL A 178 19.73 -6.20 -16.51
CA VAL A 178 19.91 -7.66 -16.59
C VAL A 178 18.86 -8.43 -15.78
N LEU A 179 18.37 -7.87 -14.66
CA LEU A 179 17.27 -8.46 -13.89
C LEU A 179 15.97 -8.64 -14.71
N ASN A 180 15.85 -7.98 -15.88
CA ASN A 180 14.74 -8.18 -16.81
C ASN A 180 14.59 -9.64 -17.28
N LEU A 181 15.64 -10.47 -17.24
CA LEU A 181 15.53 -11.90 -17.60
C LEU A 181 14.45 -12.64 -16.79
N GLY A 182 14.21 -12.22 -15.53
CA GLY A 182 13.15 -12.73 -14.66
C GLY A 182 11.80 -12.00 -14.79
N SER A 183 11.64 -11.11 -15.77
CA SER A 183 10.46 -10.26 -15.94
C SER A 183 9.22 -11.08 -16.28
N LYS A 184 8.30 -11.16 -15.30
CA LYS A 184 7.00 -11.81 -15.49
C LYS A 184 6.14 -11.08 -16.52
N PHE A 185 6.24 -9.75 -16.59
CA PHE A 185 5.49 -8.97 -17.56
C PHE A 185 5.99 -9.20 -18.99
N ALA A 186 7.30 -9.23 -19.23
CA ALA A 186 7.84 -9.49 -20.57
C ALA A 186 7.39 -10.85 -21.10
N LYS A 187 7.40 -11.88 -20.25
CA LYS A 187 6.86 -13.20 -20.57
C LYS A 187 5.35 -13.15 -20.84
N ALA A 188 4.56 -12.59 -19.91
CA ALA A 188 3.10 -12.52 -20.05
C ALA A 188 2.66 -11.73 -21.29
N TYR A 189 3.38 -10.66 -21.64
CA TYR A 189 3.14 -9.88 -22.85
C TYR A 189 3.40 -10.70 -24.12
N SER A 190 4.50 -11.47 -24.14
CA SER A 190 4.82 -12.39 -25.24
C SER A 190 3.76 -13.50 -25.36
N ASP A 191 3.22 -13.94 -24.23
CA ASP A 191 2.10 -14.90 -24.14
C ASP A 191 0.73 -14.25 -24.43
N SER A 192 0.71 -13.01 -24.96
CA SER A 192 -0.50 -12.29 -25.37
C SER A 192 -1.53 -12.03 -24.27
N VAL A 193 -1.07 -11.70 -23.06
CA VAL A 193 -1.95 -11.28 -21.95
C VAL A 193 -2.84 -10.09 -22.37
N PRO A 194 -4.13 -10.05 -21.99
CA PRO A 194 -5.01 -8.95 -22.36
C PRO A 194 -4.57 -7.61 -21.73
N LYS A 195 -4.76 -6.51 -22.46
CA LYS A 195 -4.39 -5.14 -22.06
C LYS A 195 -4.95 -4.73 -20.69
N SER A 196 -6.15 -5.18 -20.34
CA SER A 196 -6.78 -4.89 -19.05
C SER A 196 -6.04 -5.48 -17.85
N LYS A 197 -5.15 -6.46 -18.07
CA LYS A 197 -4.37 -7.15 -17.06
C LYS A 197 -2.87 -6.77 -17.06
N TYR A 198 -2.45 -5.79 -17.86
CA TYR A 198 -1.03 -5.38 -17.91
C TYR A 198 -0.48 -4.88 -16.57
N TRP A 199 -1.35 -4.40 -15.69
CA TRP A 199 -0.95 -3.89 -14.37
C TRP A 199 -0.76 -5.00 -13.33
N GLU A 200 -1.21 -6.24 -13.61
CA GLU A 200 -1.13 -7.39 -12.70
C GLU A 200 0.24 -8.06 -12.67
#